data_AF-A0A2N9H1P2-F1
#
_entry.id   AF-A0A2N9H1P2-F1
#
_cell.length_a   1.000
_cell.length_b   1.000
_cell.length_c   1.000
_cell.angle_alpha   90.00
_cell.angle_beta   90.00
_cell.angle_gamma   90.00
#
_symmetry.space_group_name_H-M   'P 1'
#
loop_
_entity.id
_entity.type
_entity.pdbx_description
1 polymer ?
#
loop_
_entity_poly.entity_id
_entity_poly.type
_entity_poly.pdbx_seq_one_letter_code
_entity_poly.pdbx_strand_id
1 'polypeptide(L)'
;MSCSSQTPFPTLRTVTISYSELKEKSSDLSLKIEEGFGSNGLGILSISDVPGFPSLRRNLLRLSPRLASLPEEVKKELEDPHSRYNFGWSHAKEKLESGKPDLLKGSFYANPILDKPTTEVSLIQRYPSYCGSNIWPDSALPELEVDLWIHKCKISEDPLNYSCC
;
A
#
# COMPACT_ATOMS: atom_id res chain seq x y z
N MET A 1 -36.80 -33.50 -17.00
CA MET A 1 -35.52 -32.89 -16.58
C MET A 1 -35.85 -31.51 -16.02
N SER A 2 -35.73 -31.31 -14.71
CA SER A 2 -36.04 -30.03 -14.07
C SER A 2 -34.78 -29.19 -14.02
N CYS A 3 -34.74 -28.09 -14.76
CA CYS A 3 -33.67 -27.10 -14.66
C CYS A 3 -33.79 -26.39 -13.31
N SER A 4 -32.83 -26.62 -12.43
CA SER A 4 -32.69 -25.87 -11.18
C SER A 4 -32.41 -24.40 -11.53
N SER A 5 -33.35 -23.53 -11.19
CA SER A 5 -33.18 -22.08 -11.23
C SER A 5 -32.07 -21.70 -10.25
N GLN A 6 -30.91 -21.30 -10.76
CA GLN A 6 -29.82 -20.77 -9.94
C GLN A 6 -30.32 -19.51 -9.22
N THR A 7 -30.29 -19.55 -7.89
CA THR A 7 -30.48 -18.35 -7.06
C THR A 7 -29.34 -17.38 -7.36
N PRO A 8 -29.62 -16.08 -7.59
CA PRO A 8 -28.58 -15.10 -7.81
C PRO A 8 -27.67 -15.04 -6.58
N PHE A 9 -26.36 -15.09 -6.81
CA PHE A 9 -25.38 -14.92 -5.74
C PHE A 9 -25.59 -13.56 -5.06
N PRO A 10 -25.63 -13.50 -3.72
CA PRO A 10 -25.77 -12.23 -3.02
C PRO A 10 -24.57 -11.34 -3.36
N THR A 11 -24.85 -10.17 -3.94
CA THR A 11 -23.83 -9.15 -4.17
C THR A 11 -23.64 -8.38 -2.87
N LEU A 12 -22.51 -8.62 -2.19
CA LEU A 12 -22.12 -7.87 -1.01
C LEU A 12 -21.49 -6.55 -1.44
N ARG A 13 -21.78 -5.47 -0.71
CA ARG A 13 -21.21 -4.13 -0.94
C ARG A 13 -20.53 -3.66 0.34
N THR A 14 -19.38 -3.01 0.18
CA THR A 14 -18.69 -2.35 1.29
C THR A 14 -19.42 -1.07 1.66
N VAL A 15 -19.46 -0.78 2.96
CA VAL A 15 -19.91 0.53 3.43
C VAL A 15 -18.88 1.57 2.97
N THR A 16 -19.37 2.63 2.32
CA THR A 16 -18.54 3.66 1.70
C THR A 16 -18.66 4.98 2.45
N ILE A 17 -17.53 5.59 2.77
CA ILE A 17 -17.41 6.93 3.37
C ILE A 17 -16.64 7.79 2.38
N SER A 18 -17.12 8.99 2.05
CA SER A 18 -16.35 9.86 1.16
C SER A 18 -15.19 10.51 1.90
N TYR A 19 -14.12 10.84 1.18
CA TYR A 19 -12.97 11.52 1.77
C TYR A 19 -13.35 12.85 2.46
N SER A 20 -14.31 13.60 1.89
CA SER A 20 -14.80 14.85 2.48
C SER A 20 -15.51 14.62 3.80
N GLU A 21 -16.34 13.58 3.90
CA GLU A 21 -17.05 13.21 5.12
C GLU A 21 -16.06 12.75 6.21
N LEU A 22 -15.04 11.98 5.82
CA LEU A 22 -13.98 11.52 6.71
C LEU A 22 -13.13 12.66 7.29
N LYS A 23 -12.94 13.75 6.54
CA LYS A 23 -12.18 14.92 6.97
C LYS A 23 -12.99 15.83 7.91
N GLU A 24 -14.31 15.82 7.79
CA GLU A 24 -15.20 16.68 8.58
C GLU A 24 -15.27 16.19 10.03
N LYS A 25 -14.77 17.03 10.96
CA LYS A 25 -14.63 16.67 12.37
C LYS A 25 -15.96 16.57 13.10
N SER A 26 -17.00 17.25 12.59
CA SER A 26 -18.34 17.19 13.17
C SER A 26 -19.19 16.02 12.65
N SER A 27 -18.71 15.27 11.66
CA SER A 27 -19.45 14.12 11.12
C SER A 27 -19.44 12.95 12.09
N ASP A 28 -20.63 12.46 12.47
CA ASP A 28 -20.75 11.20 13.20
C ASP A 28 -20.76 10.03 12.21
N LEU A 29 -19.65 9.28 12.19
CA LEU A 29 -19.46 8.11 11.34
C LEU A 29 -19.74 6.79 12.06
N SER A 30 -20.17 6.82 13.32
CA SER A 30 -20.26 5.63 14.18
C SER A 30 -21.13 4.53 13.57
N LEU A 31 -22.29 4.89 13.01
CA LEU A 31 -23.19 3.93 12.38
C LEU A 31 -22.58 3.28 11.14
N LYS A 32 -21.87 4.05 10.30
CA LYS A 32 -21.19 3.51 9.10
C LYS A 32 -20.03 2.60 9.50
N ILE A 33 -19.30 2.96 10.55
CA ILE A 33 -18.20 2.16 11.10
C ILE A 33 -18.74 0.84 11.67
N GLU A 34 -19.83 0.89 12.43
CA GLU A 34 -20.48 -0.31 12.98
C GLU A 34 -21.05 -1.19 11.86
N GLU A 35 -21.65 -0.63 10.83
CA GLU A 35 -22.17 -1.38 9.68
C GLU A 35 -21.03 -2.08 8.90
N GLY A 36 -19.88 -1.43 8.75
CA GLY A 36 -18.74 -2.00 8.01
C GLY A 36 -17.87 -2.98 8.81
N PHE A 37 -17.54 -2.63 10.06
CA PHE A 37 -16.61 -3.37 10.92
C PHE A 37 -17.26 -4.09 12.10
N GLY A 38 -18.54 -3.85 12.38
CA GLY A 38 -19.27 -4.52 13.45
C GLY A 38 -19.43 -6.02 13.19
N SER A 39 -20.04 -6.73 14.15
CA SER A 39 -20.18 -8.19 14.13
C SER A 39 -20.91 -8.75 12.91
N ASN A 40 -21.78 -7.95 12.30
CA ASN A 40 -22.54 -8.30 11.09
C ASN A 40 -21.96 -7.68 9.81
N GLY A 41 -20.89 -6.89 9.93
CA GLY A 41 -20.24 -6.20 8.82
C GLY A 41 -19.29 -7.10 8.04
N LEU A 42 -18.85 -6.62 6.88
CA LEU A 42 -17.87 -7.34 6.04
C LEU A 42 -16.45 -7.31 6.62
N GLY A 43 -16.22 -6.53 7.68
CA GLY A 43 -14.89 -6.24 8.21
C GLY A 43 -14.09 -5.28 7.30
N ILE A 44 -14.77 -4.54 6.42
CA ILE A 44 -14.15 -3.69 5.40
C ILE A 44 -14.97 -2.41 5.22
N LEU A 45 -14.27 -1.27 5.18
CA LEU A 45 -14.79 0.02 4.70
C LEU A 45 -14.07 0.44 3.42
N SER A 46 -14.79 1.14 2.54
CA SER A 46 -14.19 1.81 1.38
C SER A 46 -14.25 3.32 1.53
N ILE A 47 -13.14 3.99 1.23
CA ILE A 47 -13.11 5.45 1.14
C ILE A 47 -13.22 5.86 -0.32
N SER A 48 -14.22 6.68 -0.66
CA SER A 48 -14.39 7.23 -2.00
C SER A 48 -13.83 8.64 -2.13
N ASP A 49 -13.65 9.10 -3.37
CA ASP A 49 -13.39 10.50 -3.69
C ASP A 49 -12.12 11.09 -3.06
N VAL A 50 -11.10 10.24 -2.85
CA VAL A 50 -9.78 10.67 -2.37
C VAL A 50 -9.12 11.53 -3.45
N PRO A 51 -8.86 12.83 -3.19
CA PRO A 51 -8.29 13.73 -4.19
C PRO A 51 -6.93 13.23 -4.70
N GLY A 52 -6.71 13.30 -6.02
CA GLY A 52 -5.46 12.88 -6.66
C GLY A 52 -5.20 11.36 -6.72
N PHE A 53 -5.91 10.54 -5.93
CA PHE A 53 -5.66 9.10 -5.84
C PHE A 53 -5.73 8.35 -7.19
N PRO A 54 -6.71 8.59 -8.09
CA PRO A 54 -6.74 7.89 -9.38
C PRO A 54 -5.48 8.12 -10.23
N SER A 55 -4.95 9.34 -10.24
CA SER A 55 -3.72 9.69 -10.96
C SER A 55 -2.49 9.06 -10.33
N LEU A 56 -2.33 9.20 -9.00
CA LEU A 56 -1.22 8.61 -8.24
C LEU A 56 -1.18 7.09 -8.41
N ARG A 57 -2.33 6.42 -8.23
CA ARG A 57 -2.47 4.97 -8.42
C ARG A 57 -2.06 4.55 -9.83
N ARG A 58 -2.52 5.27 -10.86
CA ARG A 58 -2.18 4.95 -12.25
C ARG A 58 -0.68 5.08 -12.51
N ASN A 59 -0.03 6.10 -11.96
CA ASN A 59 1.40 6.32 -12.13
C ASN A 59 2.18 5.20 -11.44
N LEU A 60 1.91 4.97 -10.16
CA LEU A 60 2.61 3.97 -9.35
C LEU A 60 2.46 2.54 -9.89
N LEU A 61 1.25 2.12 -10.27
CA LEU A 61 1.01 0.76 -10.77
C LEU A 61 1.75 0.45 -12.08
N ARG A 62 2.12 1.46 -12.87
CA ARG A 62 2.95 1.27 -14.07
C ARG A 62 4.41 1.03 -13.73
N LEU A 63 4.87 1.45 -12.56
CA LEU A 63 6.24 1.23 -12.09
C LEU A 63 6.43 -0.19 -11.53
N SER A 64 5.37 -0.83 -11.02
CA SER A 64 5.45 -2.19 -10.47
C SER A 64 6.08 -3.24 -11.41
N PRO A 65 5.64 -3.39 -12.68
CA PRO A 65 6.29 -4.34 -13.60
C PRO A 65 7.71 -3.91 -14.00
N ARG A 66 8.00 -2.60 -14.06
CA ARG A 66 9.36 -2.08 -14.32
C ARG A 66 10.31 -2.49 -13.20
N LEU A 67 9.89 -2.31 -11.95
CA LEU A 67 10.64 -2.71 -10.76
C LEU A 67 10.91 -4.22 -10.74
N ALA A 68 9.88 -5.04 -10.97
CA ALA A 68 10.02 -6.50 -10.98
C ALA A 68 10.96 -7.00 -12.09
N SER A 69 11.06 -6.25 -13.18
CA SER A 69 11.89 -6.55 -14.36
C SER A 69 13.30 -5.95 -14.28
N LEU A 70 13.66 -5.26 -13.19
CA LEU A 70 15.03 -4.80 -12.98
C LEU A 70 16.00 -5.98 -12.94
N PRO A 71 17.29 -5.76 -13.29
CA PRO A 71 18.31 -6.79 -13.18
C PRO A 71 18.41 -7.35 -11.75
N GLU A 72 18.73 -8.64 -11.61
CA GLU A 72 18.78 -9.31 -10.30
C GLU A 72 19.81 -8.68 -9.36
N GLU A 73 20.94 -8.22 -9.91
CA GLU A 73 21.96 -7.48 -9.18
C GLU A 73 21.40 -6.20 -8.54
N VAL A 74 20.58 -5.44 -9.27
CA VAL A 74 19.93 -4.23 -8.76
C VAL A 74 18.89 -4.60 -7.72
N LYS A 75 18.05 -5.61 -7.99
CA LYS A 75 17.02 -6.05 -7.02
C LYS A 75 17.64 -6.56 -5.72
N LYS A 76 18.81 -7.19 -5.78
CA LYS A 76 19.55 -7.66 -4.60
C LYS A 76 20.05 -6.51 -3.72
N GLU A 77 20.45 -5.38 -4.32
CA GLU A 77 20.82 -4.17 -3.58
C GLU A 77 19.62 -3.55 -2.85
N LEU A 78 18.40 -3.84 -3.31
CA LEU A 78 17.16 -3.38 -2.70
C LEU A 78 16.64 -4.34 -1.62
N GLU A 79 17.23 -5.52 -1.40
CA GLU A 79 16.77 -6.45 -0.37
C GLU A 79 17.35 -6.10 1.00
N ASP A 80 16.52 -6.18 2.05
CA ASP A 80 17.00 -6.12 3.43
C ASP A 80 16.58 -7.34 4.27
N PRO A 81 17.45 -8.36 4.36
CA PRO A 81 17.20 -9.50 5.23
C PRO A 81 17.11 -9.15 6.73
N HIS A 82 17.74 -8.06 7.18
CA HIS A 82 17.79 -7.70 8.60
C HIS A 82 16.42 -7.25 9.13
N SER A 83 15.68 -6.47 8.35
CA SER A 83 14.27 -6.14 8.63
C SER A 83 13.28 -7.27 8.36
N ARG A 84 13.78 -8.46 7.98
CA ARG A 84 12.96 -9.58 7.48
C ARG A 84 12.22 -9.19 6.19
N TYR A 85 12.88 -8.45 5.31
CA TYR A 85 12.35 -7.99 4.02
C TYR A 85 11.12 -7.08 4.15
N ASN A 86 11.06 -6.27 5.22
CA ASN A 86 10.01 -5.27 5.42
C ASN A 86 10.39 -3.88 4.87
N PHE A 87 11.59 -3.76 4.28
CA PHE A 87 12.03 -2.61 3.50
C PHE A 87 12.63 -3.09 2.18
N GLY A 88 12.35 -2.35 1.11
CA GLY A 88 12.85 -2.63 -0.22
C GLY A 88 12.22 -3.84 -0.90
N TRP A 89 12.99 -4.54 -1.74
CA TRP A 89 12.53 -5.65 -2.57
C TRP A 89 12.41 -6.96 -1.78
N SER A 90 11.35 -7.71 -2.08
CA SER A 90 11.10 -9.05 -1.55
C SER A 90 10.46 -9.92 -2.62
N HIS A 91 11.08 -11.05 -2.94
CA HIS A 91 10.52 -12.07 -3.83
C HIS A 91 10.86 -13.45 -3.28
N ALA A 92 9.87 -14.35 -3.26
CA ALA A 92 10.04 -15.73 -2.78
C ALA A 92 10.52 -15.89 -1.32
N LYS A 93 10.35 -14.87 -0.47
CA LYS A 93 10.79 -14.91 0.93
C LYS A 93 9.75 -15.53 1.87
N GLU A 94 8.47 -15.46 1.50
CA GLU A 94 7.36 -16.06 2.25
C GLU A 94 7.11 -17.51 1.82
N LYS A 95 6.64 -18.33 2.77
CA LYS A 95 6.22 -19.72 2.50
C LYS A 95 4.70 -19.79 2.51
N LEU A 96 4.15 -20.45 1.51
CA LEU A 96 2.76 -20.88 1.49
C LEU A 96 2.50 -21.88 2.63
N GLU A 97 1.23 -22.14 2.96
CA GLU A 97 0.84 -23.13 3.98
C GLU A 97 1.48 -24.51 3.72
N SER A 98 1.69 -24.85 2.45
CA SER A 98 2.41 -26.06 2.01
C SER A 98 3.91 -26.09 2.32
N GLY A 99 4.47 -25.04 2.91
CA GLY A 99 5.90 -24.86 3.18
C GLY A 99 6.75 -24.46 1.97
N LYS A 100 6.15 -24.39 0.76
CA LYS A 100 6.82 -23.98 -0.48
C LYS A 100 6.96 -22.47 -0.54
N PRO A 101 8.09 -21.92 -1.04
CA PRO A 101 8.23 -20.50 -1.29
C PRO A 101 7.16 -19.99 -2.27
N ASP A 102 6.61 -18.81 -2.00
CA ASP A 102 5.70 -18.12 -2.92
C ASP A 102 6.49 -17.41 -4.03
N LEU A 103 6.74 -18.13 -5.13
CA LEU A 103 7.47 -17.61 -6.29
C LEU A 103 6.63 -16.66 -7.16
N LEU A 104 5.30 -16.61 -6.95
CA LEU A 104 4.38 -15.83 -7.77
C LEU A 104 4.17 -14.41 -7.22
N LYS A 105 4.74 -14.11 -6.05
CA LYS A 105 4.61 -12.83 -5.37
C LYS A 105 5.95 -12.11 -5.24
N GLY A 106 6.06 -11.00 -5.95
CA GLY A 106 7.07 -9.96 -5.69
C GLY A 106 6.42 -8.81 -4.93
N SER A 107 7.16 -8.18 -4.02
CA SER A 107 6.67 -7.05 -3.23
C SER A 107 7.80 -6.06 -3.00
N PHE A 108 7.43 -4.79 -2.89
CA PHE A 108 8.34 -3.72 -2.51
C PHE A 108 7.72 -2.96 -1.34
N TYR A 109 8.49 -2.79 -0.28
CA TYR A 109 8.03 -2.18 0.96
C TYR A 109 8.78 -0.89 1.24
N ALA A 110 8.03 0.17 1.51
CA ALA A 110 8.56 1.45 1.95
C ALA A 110 7.56 2.11 2.89
N ASN A 111 8.07 2.86 3.85
CA ASN A 111 7.28 3.71 4.72
C ASN A 111 6.89 4.99 3.94
N PRO A 112 5.58 5.21 3.70
CA PRO A 112 5.10 6.34 2.90
C PRO A 112 5.05 7.66 3.69
N ILE A 113 5.32 7.63 5.00
CA ILE A 113 5.25 8.80 5.89
C ILE A 113 6.65 9.35 6.17
N LEU A 114 7.60 8.48 6.52
CA LEU A 114 8.96 8.86 6.91
C LEU A 114 9.97 8.00 6.17
N ASP A 115 10.98 8.64 5.57
CA ASP A 115 12.07 7.90 4.91
C ASP A 115 12.91 7.12 5.91
N LYS A 116 13.15 7.79 7.04
CA LYS A 116 13.91 7.28 8.17
C LYS A 116 13.04 7.45 9.42
N PRO A 117 12.33 6.41 9.86
CA PRO A 117 11.43 6.49 11.02
C PRO A 117 12.14 6.89 12.32
N THR A 118 13.42 6.53 12.48
CA THR A 118 14.23 6.92 13.65
C THR A 118 15.74 6.84 13.36
N THR A 119 16.55 7.50 14.19
CA THR A 119 18.02 7.39 14.23
C THR A 119 18.51 6.61 15.45
N GLU A 120 17.63 6.23 16.36
CA GLU A 120 17.97 5.54 17.61
C GLU A 120 18.38 4.08 17.34
N VAL A 121 19.67 3.79 17.49
CA VAL A 121 20.24 2.46 17.20
C VAL A 121 19.56 1.35 18.01
N SER A 122 19.19 1.62 19.26
CA SER A 122 18.51 0.66 20.13
C SER A 122 17.12 0.28 19.61
N LEU A 123 16.38 1.23 19.02
CA LEU A 123 15.07 0.97 18.43
C LEU A 123 15.19 0.23 17.11
N ILE A 124 16.17 0.60 16.27
CA ILE A 124 16.43 -0.09 15.00
C ILE A 124 16.76 -1.58 15.25
N GLN A 125 17.63 -1.86 16.22
CA GLN A 125 17.99 -3.23 16.58
C GLN A 125 16.81 -4.02 17.18
N ARG A 126 15.98 -3.36 18.00
CA ARG A 126 14.84 -4.00 18.65
C ARG A 126 13.66 -4.22 17.71
N TYR A 127 13.47 -3.32 16.74
CA TYR A 127 12.32 -3.27 15.83
C TYR A 127 12.77 -3.07 14.36
N PRO A 128 13.60 -3.96 13.81
CA PRO A 128 14.21 -3.76 12.49
C PRO A 128 13.18 -3.72 11.36
N SER A 129 12.01 -4.35 11.53
CA SER A 129 10.91 -4.33 10.55
C SER A 129 10.11 -3.02 10.52
N TYR A 130 10.31 -2.11 11.48
CA TYR A 130 9.54 -0.87 11.59
C TYR A 130 10.40 0.38 11.58
N CYS A 131 11.66 0.26 12.02
CA CYS A 131 12.56 1.38 12.25
C CYS A 131 13.65 1.53 11.18
N GLY A 132 13.70 0.63 10.18
CA GLY A 132 14.61 0.74 9.04
C GLY A 132 14.36 1.97 8.18
N SER A 133 15.39 2.43 7.48
CA SER A 133 15.21 3.45 6.44
C SER A 133 14.70 2.80 5.16
N ASN A 134 13.97 3.54 4.33
CA ASN A 134 13.57 3.06 3.01
C ASN A 134 14.79 2.78 2.13
N ILE A 135 14.62 1.88 1.16
CA ILE A 135 15.66 1.45 0.24
C ILE A 135 15.14 1.67 -1.18
N TRP A 136 15.48 2.82 -1.76
CA TRP A 136 14.97 3.26 -3.05
C TRP A 136 15.89 2.88 -4.21
N PRO A 137 15.34 2.55 -5.40
CA PRO A 137 16.11 2.27 -6.60
C PRO A 137 16.56 3.55 -7.33
N ASP A 138 17.27 4.45 -6.65
CA ASP A 138 17.55 5.81 -7.14
C ASP A 138 18.23 5.87 -8.52
N SER A 139 19.11 4.92 -8.81
CA SER A 139 19.84 4.86 -10.09
C SER A 139 19.04 4.20 -11.21
N ALA A 140 18.18 3.23 -10.88
CA ALA A 140 17.54 2.35 -11.85
C ALA A 140 16.06 2.70 -12.11
N LEU A 141 15.37 3.25 -11.11
CA LEU A 141 13.96 3.62 -11.15
C LEU A 141 13.63 4.75 -10.15
N PRO A 142 14.27 5.94 -10.27
CA PRO A 142 14.09 7.05 -9.33
C PRO A 142 12.64 7.54 -9.21
N GLU A 143 11.82 7.34 -10.24
CA GLU A 143 10.40 7.73 -10.22
C GLU A 143 9.61 6.98 -9.14
N LEU A 144 10.09 5.82 -8.69
CA LEU A 144 9.41 5.02 -7.67
C LEU A 144 9.32 5.73 -6.32
N GLU A 145 10.40 6.41 -5.89
CA GLU A 145 10.36 7.21 -4.66
C GLU A 145 9.32 8.32 -4.81
N VAL A 146 9.42 9.10 -5.88
CA VAL A 146 8.58 10.28 -6.13
C VAL A 146 7.09 9.93 -6.16
N ASP A 147 6.72 8.86 -6.88
CA ASP A 147 5.32 8.46 -7.04
C ASP A 147 4.75 7.74 -5.80
N LEU A 148 5.60 7.16 -4.94
CA LEU A 148 5.18 6.48 -3.72
C LEU A 148 5.16 7.41 -2.49
N TRP A 149 5.91 8.52 -2.52
CA TRP A 149 5.96 9.51 -1.44
C TRP A 149 4.84 10.55 -1.51
N ILE A 150 3.82 10.33 -0.70
CA ILE A 150 2.65 11.21 -0.58
C ILE A 150 3.01 12.56 0.08
N HIS A 151 4.12 12.70 0.80
CA HIS A 151 4.48 13.99 1.44
C HIS A 151 5.24 14.97 0.52
N LYS A 152 5.94 14.50 -0.53
CA LYS A 152 6.45 15.40 -1.58
C LYS A 152 5.32 15.87 -2.49
N CYS A 153 4.38 14.97 -2.80
CA CYS A 153 3.11 15.32 -3.40
C CYS A 153 2.12 15.74 -2.30
N LYS A 154 2.31 16.90 -1.64
CA LYS A 154 1.19 17.50 -0.89
C LYS A 154 -0.04 17.36 -1.78
N ILE A 155 -1.05 16.63 -1.30
CA ILE A 155 -2.39 16.71 -1.85
C ILE A 155 -2.82 18.14 -1.54
N SER A 156 -2.33 19.05 -2.38
CA SER A 156 -2.64 20.45 -2.40
C SER A 156 -4.14 20.54 -2.51
N GLU A 157 -4.76 21.37 -1.67
CA GLU A 157 -6.19 21.69 -1.77
C GLU A 157 -6.51 22.44 -3.09
N ASP A 158 -5.50 22.65 -3.94
CA ASP A 158 -5.60 23.31 -5.23
C ASP A 158 -5.33 22.32 -6.38
N PRO A 159 -6.34 21.95 -7.19
CA PRO A 159 -6.24 20.93 -8.25
C PRO A 159 -5.41 21.36 -9.47
N LEU A 160 -4.84 22.58 -9.46
CA LEU A 160 -4.10 23.15 -10.58
C LEU A 160 -2.57 23.16 -10.41
N ASN A 161 -2.03 22.76 -9.25
CA ASN A 161 -0.58 22.76 -9.01
C ASN A 161 -0.07 21.41 -8.49
N TYR A 162 0.05 20.44 -9.40
CA TYR A 162 0.91 19.27 -9.20
C TYR A 162 2.32 19.62 -9.70
N SER A 163 3.09 20.35 -8.89
CA SER A 163 4.52 20.53 -9.12
C SER A 163 5.26 19.73 -8.05
N CYS A 164 5.90 18.63 -8.44
CA CYS A 164 6.92 17.99 -7.61
C CYS A 164 8.11 18.95 -7.45
N CYS A 165 8.47 19.24 -6.21
CA CYS A 165 9.76 19.85 -5.88
C CYS A 165 10.77 18.76 -5.55
#